data_AF-A0A365PI14-F1
#
_entry.id   AF-A0A365PI14-F1
#
_cell.length_a   1.000
_cell.length_b   1.000
_cell.length_c   1.000
_cell.angle_alpha   90.00
_cell.angle_beta   90.00
_cell.angle_gamma   90.00
#
_symmetry.space_group_name_H-M   'P 1'
#
loop_
_entity.id
_entity.type
_entity.pdbx_description
1 polymer ?
#
loop_
_entity_poly.entity_id
_entity_poly.type
_entity_poly.pdbx_seq_one_letter_code
_entity_poly.pdbx_strand_id
1 'polypeptide(L)'
;MEIKQLQQVEVMTDVVCDVCNQSTKLEFATLSAHWGHGSTHDGERYELQLYEKCFFYALATLKKERRDAFMFNENFDPASLDEFGLK
;
A
#
# COMPACT_ATOMS: atom_id res chain seq x y z
N MET A 1 31.72 -31.76 23.44
CA MET A 1 30.38 -31.15 23.46
C MET A 1 30.18 -30.47 22.12
N GLU A 2 29.21 -30.91 21.33
CA GLU A 2 28.89 -30.30 20.04
C GLU A 2 27.90 -29.16 20.26
N ILE A 3 28.28 -27.95 19.84
CA ILE A 3 27.41 -26.76 19.91
C ILE A 3 26.59 -26.75 18.61
N LYS A 4 25.30 -27.08 18.71
CA LYS A 4 24.37 -26.95 17.57
C LYS A 4 24.08 -25.46 17.34
N GLN A 5 24.43 -24.95 16.16
CA GLN A 5 24.00 -23.62 15.73
C GLN A 5 22.48 -23.61 15.57
N LEU A 6 21.83 -22.67 16.24
CA LEU A 6 20.41 -22.38 16.06
C LEU A 6 20.26 -21.61 14.75
N GLN A 7 19.67 -22.26 13.75
CA GLN A 7 19.32 -21.63 12.49
C GLN A 7 18.00 -20.87 12.69
N GLN A 8 18.03 -19.54 12.55
CA GLN A 8 16.81 -18.74 12.49
C GLN A 8 16.08 -19.08 11.19
N VAL A 9 14.97 -19.80 11.32
CA VAL A 9 14.03 -20.00 10.21
C VAL A 9 13.12 -18.79 10.17
N GLU A 10 13.17 -18.02 9.07
CA GLU A 10 12.14 -17.03 8.77
C GLU A 10 10.82 -17.77 8.56
N VAL A 11 9.97 -17.76 9.57
CA VAL A 11 8.60 -18.26 9.44
C VAL A 11 7.82 -17.16 8.75
N MET A 12 7.54 -17.34 7.47
CA MET A 12 6.64 -16.46 6.72
C MET A 12 5.22 -16.62 7.30
N THR A 13 4.86 -15.73 8.21
CA THR A 13 3.52 -15.62 8.79
C THR A 13 2.57 -15.08 7.74
N ASP A 14 1.33 -15.57 7.73
CA ASP A 14 0.29 -15.02 6.87
C ASP A 14 0.09 -13.52 7.15
N VAL A 15 0.02 -12.73 6.08
CA VAL A 15 -0.37 -11.32 6.14
C VAL A 15 -1.89 -11.25 6.11
N VAL A 16 -2.49 -10.56 7.09
CA VAL A 16 -3.93 -10.34 7.17
C VAL A 16 -4.25 -8.99 6.56
N CYS A 17 -5.18 -8.95 5.61
CA CYS A 17 -5.66 -7.71 5.00
C CYS A 17 -6.51 -6.92 6.01
N ASP A 18 -6.16 -5.66 6.27
CA ASP A 18 -6.86 -4.76 7.20
C ASP A 18 -8.26 -4.34 6.72
N VAL A 19 -8.61 -4.62 5.47
CA VAL A 19 -9.92 -4.27 4.88
C VAL A 19 -10.90 -5.44 4.91
N CYS A 20 -10.48 -6.62 4.44
CA CYS A 20 -11.36 -7.77 4.27
C CYS A 20 -11.09 -8.92 5.25
N ASN A 21 -10.09 -8.79 6.12
CA ASN A 21 -9.64 -9.81 7.09
C ASN A 21 -9.24 -11.15 6.45
N GLN A 22 -8.94 -11.18 5.15
CA GLN A 22 -8.42 -12.36 4.48
C GLN A 22 -6.90 -12.46 4.67
N SER A 23 -6.40 -13.68 4.83
CA SER A 23 -4.98 -13.98 5.00
C SER A 23 -4.34 -14.40 3.68
N THR A 24 -3.15 -13.87 3.36
CA THR A 24 -2.34 -14.31 2.22
C THR A 24 -0.86 -14.40 2.59
N LYS A 25 -0.08 -15.13 1.79
CA LYS A 25 1.37 -15.20 1.87
C LYS A 25 2.11 -14.48 0.74
N LEU A 26 1.42 -14.23 -0.38
CA LEU A 26 2.10 -13.88 -1.65
C LEU A 26 1.67 -12.53 -2.22
N GLU A 27 0.37 -12.20 -2.17
CA GLU A 27 -0.18 -11.07 -2.94
C GLU A 27 -0.69 -9.98 -2.01
N PHE A 28 0.24 -9.33 -1.31
CA PHE A 28 -0.09 -8.20 -0.43
C PHE A 28 0.68 -6.95 -0.84
N ALA A 29 0.11 -5.80 -0.46
CA ALA A 29 0.70 -4.49 -0.60
C ALA A 29 0.58 -3.74 0.73
N THR A 30 1.45 -2.76 0.93
CA THR A 30 1.39 -1.90 2.12
C THR A 30 1.03 -0.48 1.70
N LEU A 31 -0.03 0.07 2.30
CA LEU A 31 -0.33 1.49 2.24
C LEU A 31 0.15 2.14 3.54
N SER A 32 1.14 3.03 3.43
CA SER A 32 1.74 3.67 4.59
C SER A 32 1.83 5.19 4.46
N ALA A 33 1.81 5.86 5.61
CA ALA A 33 2.02 7.29 5.71
C ALA A 33 2.89 7.60 6.94
N HIS A 34 3.80 8.55 6.77
CA HIS A 34 4.61 9.12 7.85
C HIS A 34 4.52 10.64 7.74
N TRP A 35 3.92 11.26 8.75
CA TRP A 35 3.67 12.69 8.75
C TRP A 35 4.75 13.40 9.56
N GLY A 36 5.44 14.33 8.89
CA GLY A 36 6.54 15.10 9.47
C GLY A 36 6.08 16.18 10.44
N HIS A 37 7.06 16.71 11.18
CA HIS A 37 6.86 17.78 12.15
C HIS A 37 6.21 19.01 11.53
N GLY A 38 5.19 19.55 12.19
CA GLY A 38 4.46 20.76 11.75
C GLY A 38 3.34 20.50 10.74
N SER A 39 3.04 19.25 10.37
CA SER A 39 1.83 18.92 9.63
C SER A 39 0.60 18.86 10.55
N THR A 40 -0.61 18.92 10.01
CA THR A 40 -1.85 18.71 10.79
C THR A 40 -1.87 17.36 11.51
N HIS A 41 -1.19 16.37 10.94
CA HIS A 41 -1.10 15.00 11.44
C HIS A 41 0.27 14.70 12.06
N ASP A 42 0.93 15.72 12.64
CA ASP A 42 2.29 15.60 13.16
C ASP A 42 2.47 14.40 14.10
N GLY A 43 3.42 13.54 13.76
CA GLY A 43 3.77 12.36 14.52
C GLY A 43 2.89 11.14 14.23
N GLU A 44 1.80 11.30 13.50
CA GLU A 44 0.94 10.18 13.10
C GLU A 44 1.64 9.31 12.06
N ARG A 45 1.44 8.00 12.22
CA ARG A 45 1.93 6.97 11.31
C ARG A 45 0.80 6.01 11.00
N TYR A 46 0.68 5.67 9.72
CA TYR A 46 -0.29 4.70 9.24
C TYR A 46 0.45 3.60 8.51
N GLU A 47 0.02 2.37 8.74
CA GLU A 47 0.43 1.21 7.95
C GLU A 47 -0.77 0.29 7.85
N LEU A 48 -1.16 -0.02 6.62
CA LEU A 48 -2.24 -0.95 6.31
C LEU A 48 -1.70 -2.01 5.35
N GLN A 49 -1.94 -3.26 5.69
CA GLN A 49 -1.71 -4.41 4.85
C GLN A 49 -2.95 -4.67 4.01
N LEU A 50 -2.79 -4.68 2.70
CA LEU A 50 -3.87 -4.81 1.74
C LEU A 50 -3.62 -6.02 0.86
N TYR A 51 -4.62 -6.90 0.73
CA TYR A 51 -4.59 -7.91 -0.32
C TYR A 51 -4.77 -7.26 -1.70
N GLU A 52 -4.33 -7.93 -2.76
CA GLU A 52 -4.35 -7.44 -4.14
C GLU A 52 -5.65 -6.72 -4.52
N LYS A 53 -6.81 -7.35 -4.28
CA LYS A 53 -8.11 -6.76 -4.60
C LYS A 53 -8.37 -5.45 -3.83
N CYS A 54 -8.01 -5.39 -2.56
CA CYS A 54 -8.20 -4.21 -1.71
C CYS A 54 -7.24 -3.08 -2.11
N PHE A 55 -6.02 -3.42 -2.51
CA PHE A 55 -5.08 -2.48 -3.11
C PHE A 55 -5.64 -1.86 -4.38
N PHE A 56 -6.13 -2.67 -5.33
CA PHE A 56 -6.68 -2.15 -6.58
C PHE A 56 -7.97 -1.35 -6.39
N TYR A 57 -8.77 -1.66 -5.37
CA TYR A 57 -9.91 -0.82 -4.99
C TYR A 57 -9.47 0.57 -4.51
N ALA A 58 -8.47 0.63 -3.62
CA ALA A 58 -7.89 1.90 -3.18
C ALA A 58 -7.27 2.67 -4.35
N LEU A 59 -6.52 1.98 -5.22
CA LEU A 59 -5.91 2.57 -6.40
C LEU A 59 -6.94 3.14 -7.37
N ALA A 60 -8.03 2.42 -7.63
CA ALA A 60 -9.12 2.90 -8.48
C ALA A 60 -9.75 4.19 -7.93
N THR A 61 -9.91 4.26 -6.60
CA THR A 61 -10.41 5.46 -5.92
C THR A 61 -9.45 6.63 -6.12
N LEU A 62 -8.13 6.43 -5.91
CA LEU A 62 -7.12 7.47 -6.12
C LEU A 62 -7.04 7.93 -7.59
N LYS A 63 -7.15 7.01 -8.56
CA LYS A 63 -7.19 7.35 -9.99
C LYS A 63 -8.42 8.20 -10.32
N LYS A 64 -9.57 7.92 -9.70
CA LYS A 64 -10.78 8.73 -9.84
C LYS A 64 -10.57 10.13 -9.26
N GLU A 65 -10.07 10.25 -8.03
CA GLU A 65 -9.81 11.56 -7.41
C GLU A 65 -8.85 12.41 -8.26
N ARG A 66 -7.78 11.78 -8.79
CA ARG A 66 -6.87 12.47 -9.72
C ARG A 66 -7.57 12.90 -11.00
N ARG A 67 -8.42 12.06 -11.58
CA ARG A 67 -9.21 12.44 -12.76
C ARG A 67 -10.09 13.65 -12.43
N ASP A 68 -10.85 13.59 -11.35
CA ASP A 68 -11.81 14.62 -10.98
C ASP A 68 -11.10 15.97 -10.71
N ALA A 69 -9.90 15.94 -10.12
CA ALA A 69 -9.09 17.13 -9.89
C ALA A 69 -8.50 17.78 -11.16
N PHE A 70 -8.19 16.98 -12.19
CA PHE A 70 -7.43 17.45 -13.36
C PHE A 70 -8.19 17.36 -14.68
N MET A 71 -9.42 16.84 -14.72
CA MET A 71 -10.17 16.58 -15.97
C MET A 71 -10.41 17.81 -16.85
N PHE A 72 -10.35 19.02 -16.29
CA PHE A 72 -10.50 20.27 -17.03
C PHE A 72 -9.17 20.97 -17.35
N ASN A 73 -8.04 20.38 -16.97
CA ASN A 73 -6.72 20.90 -17.29
C ASN A 73 -6.34 20.50 -18.73
N GLU A 74 -5.95 21.48 -19.54
CA GLU A 74 -5.55 21.28 -20.95
C GLU A 74 -4.37 20.30 -21.12
N ASN A 75 -3.52 20.17 -20.09
CA ASN A 75 -2.35 19.28 -20.11
C ASN A 75 -2.63 17.90 -19.50
N PHE A 76 -3.86 17.62 -19.07
CA PHE A 76 -4.19 16.32 -18.47
C PHE A 76 -4.43 15.28 -19.55
N ASP A 77 -3.58 14.26 -19.58
CA ASP A 77 -3.78 13.05 -20.38
C ASP A 77 -4.46 11.96 -19.55
N PRO A 78 -5.70 11.54 -19.88
CA PRO A 78 -6.37 10.44 -19.19
C PRO A 78 -5.62 9.11 -19.23
N ALA A 79 -4.82 8.85 -20.27
CA ALA A 79 -4.04 7.62 -20.39
C ALA A 79 -2.92 7.53 -19.34
N SER A 80 -2.44 8.67 -18.83
CA SER A 80 -1.47 8.72 -17.72
C SER A 80 -1.98 8.03 -16.43
N LEU A 81 -3.28 7.79 -16.31
CA LEU A 81 -3.85 7.05 -15.18
C LEU A 81 -3.54 5.55 -15.23
N ASP A 82 -3.22 4.97 -16.38
CA ASP A 82 -2.91 3.53 -16.46
C ASP A 82 -1.60 3.21 -15.74
N GLU A 83 -0.61 4.11 -15.87
CA GLU A 83 0.70 4.03 -15.22
C GLU A 83 0.71 4.63 -13.79
N PHE A 84 -0.42 5.15 -13.31
CA PHE A 84 -0.50 5.80 -12.01
C PHE A 84 -0.08 4.87 -10.87
N GLY A 85 1.06 5.19 -10.25
CA GLY A 85 1.63 4.45 -9.12
C GLY A 85 2.57 3.29 -9.50
N LEU A 86 2.73 2.98 -10.79
CA LEU A 86 3.74 2.02 -11.25
C LEU A 86 5.14 2.66 -11.19
N LYS A 87 6.16 1.88 -10.82
CA LYS A 87 7.57 2.28 -10.72
C LYS A 87 8.48 1.23 -11.31
#